data_AF-A0A1Y2FBF2-F1
#
_entry.id   AF-A0A1Y2FBF2-F1
#
_cell.length_a   1.000
_cell.length_b   1.000
_cell.length_c   1.000
_cell.angle_alpha   90.00
_cell.angle_beta   90.00
_cell.angle_gamma   90.00
#
_symmetry.space_group_name_H-M   'P 1'
#
loop_
_entity.id
_entity.type
_entity.pdbx_description
1 polymer ?
#
loop_
_entity_poly.entity_id
_entity_poly.type
_entity_poly.pdbx_seq_one_letter_code
_entity_poly.pdbx_strand_id
1 'polypeptide(L)'
;VIVYCDNEAVCGAWLRGRSREKGVNSELQKLLPELWSWELDLDVRRVTSADNVADAASRGANPEMGRQGFSFIALPPPPHLDSYLVA
;
A
#
# COMPACT_ATOMS: atom_id res chain seq x y z
N VAL A 1 -2.05 -4.57 -2.93
CA VAL A 1 -1.16 -3.38 -2.84
C VAL A 1 -0.48 -3.39 -1.48
N ILE A 2 0.80 -3.03 -1.43
CA ILE A 2 1.55 -2.95 -0.16
C ILE A 2 1.87 -1.48 0.11
N VAL A 3 1.48 -0.98 1.29
CA VAL A 3 1.81 0.35 1.78
C VAL A 3 2.90 0.23 2.83
N TYR A 4 4.04 0.87 2.59
CA TYR A 4 5.11 0.98 3.58
C TYR A 4 4.85 2.20 4.46
N CYS A 5 4.84 2.00 5.77
CA CYS A 5 4.50 3.04 6.74
C CYS A 5 5.44 2.97 7.94
N ASP A 6 5.98 4.11 8.36
CA ASP A 6 6.80 4.22 9.57
C ASP A 6 5.98 4.61 10.82
N ASN A 7 4.71 4.99 10.64
CA ASN A 7 3.81 5.33 11.74
C ASN A 7 3.27 4.07 12.42
N GLU A 8 3.80 3.80 13.61
CA GLU A 8 3.43 2.66 14.46
C GLU A 8 1.94 2.61 14.81
N ALA A 9 1.34 3.77 15.12
CA ALA A 9 -0.05 3.82 15.52
C ALA A 9 -0.97 3.41 14.37
N VAL A 10 -0.68 3.89 13.15
CA VAL A 10 -1.43 3.55 11.93
C VAL A 10 -1.23 2.08 11.56
N CYS A 11 0.00 1.59 11.52
CA CYS A 11 0.29 0.17 11.26
C CYS A 11 -0.44 -0.74 12.24
N GLY A 12 -0.35 -0.41 13.53
CA GLY A 12 -1.03 -1.15 14.59
C GLY A 12 -2.55 -1.03 14.52
N ALA A 13 -3.09 0.08 14.01
CA ALA A 13 -4.52 0.24 13.83
C ALA A 13 -5.05 -0.57 12.64
N TRP A 14 -4.31 -0.59 11.52
CA TRP A 14 -4.62 -1.43 10.35
C TRP A 14 -4.65 -2.91 10.71
N LEU A 15 -3.56 -3.42 11.30
CA LEU A 15 -3.44 -4.83 11.67
C LEU A 15 -4.50 -5.30 12.67
N ARG A 16 -4.93 -4.42 13.59
CA ARG A 16 -5.95 -4.74 14.60
C ARG A 16 -7.38 -4.40 14.16
N GLY A 17 -7.54 -3.75 13.01
CA GLY A 17 -8.81 -3.16 12.56
C GLY A 17 -9.35 -2.04 13.47
N ARG A 18 -8.54 -1.51 14.40
CA ARG A 18 -8.94 -0.45 15.35
C ARG A 18 -7.75 0.24 16.02
N SER A 19 -7.95 1.50 16.38
CA SER A 19 -7.08 2.35 17.19
C SER A 19 -7.75 2.78 18.50
N ARG A 20 -6.96 3.22 19.47
CA ARG A 20 -7.47 3.94 20.66
C ARG A 20 -7.84 5.40 20.34
N GLU A 21 -7.31 5.92 19.25
CA GLU A 21 -7.58 7.28 18.79
C GLU A 21 -8.84 7.31 17.92
N LYS A 22 -9.82 8.12 18.33
CA LYS A 22 -11.10 8.25 17.62
C LYS A 22 -10.93 8.74 16.17
N GLY A 23 -9.97 9.64 15.95
CA GLY A 23 -9.66 10.15 14.61
C GLY A 23 -9.20 9.05 13.65
N VAL A 24 -8.25 8.21 14.09
CA VAL A 24 -7.75 7.09 13.29
C VAL A 24 -8.87 6.10 12.94
N ASN A 25 -9.77 5.80 13.88
CA ASN A 25 -10.92 4.93 13.61
C ASN A 25 -11.88 5.52 12.59
N SER A 26 -12.13 6.83 12.65
CA SER A 26 -12.98 7.53 11.69
C SER A 26 -12.42 7.41 10.27
N GLU A 27 -11.11 7.59 10.09
CA GLU A 27 -10.48 7.45 8.77
C GLU A 27 -10.44 6.01 8.27
N LEU A 28 -10.17 5.03 9.15
CA LEU A 28 -10.25 3.61 8.78
C LEU A 28 -11.65 3.21 8.28
N GLN A 29 -12.71 3.70 8.93
CA GLN A 29 -14.08 3.42 8.52
C GLN A 29 -14.45 4.03 7.17
N LYS A 30 -13.84 5.16 6.79
CA LYS A 30 -14.02 5.75 5.45
C LYS A 30 -13.23 5.01 4.38
N LEU A 31 -12.02 4.56 4.72
CA LEU A 31 -11.11 3.91 3.77
C LEU A 31 -11.62 2.53 3.33
N LEU A 32 -12.18 1.72 4.24
CA LEU A 32 -12.58 0.34 3.94
C LEU A 32 -13.62 0.22 2.80
N PRO A 33 -14.71 1.02 2.77
CA PRO A 33 -15.63 1.04 1.64
C PRO A 33 -14.97 1.42 0.31
N GLU A 34 -14.03 2.37 0.31
CA GLU A 34 -13.34 2.80 -0.90
C GLU A 34 -12.46 1.67 -1.46
N LEU A 35 -11.67 1.03 -0.60
CA LEU A 35 -10.86 -0.13 -0.97
C LEU A 35 -11.70 -1.27 -1.54
N TRP A 36 -12.87 -1.53 -0.94
CA TRP A 36 -13.81 -2.51 -1.49
C TRP A 36 -14.30 -2.10 -2.88
N SER A 37 -14.73 -0.85 -3.05
CA SER A 37 -15.25 -0.36 -4.34
C SER A 37 -14.21 -0.39 -5.46
N TRP A 38 -12.92 -0.34 -5.10
CA TRP A 38 -11.80 -0.46 -6.03
C TRP A 38 -11.28 -1.89 -6.18
N GLU A 39 -11.90 -2.87 -5.51
CA GLU A 39 -11.45 -4.26 -5.45
C GLU A 39 -9.97 -4.38 -5.05
N LEU A 40 -9.53 -3.50 -4.14
CA LEU A 40 -8.13 -3.32 -3.80
C LEU A 40 -7.81 -3.97 -2.46
N ASP A 41 -7.06 -5.06 -2.50
CA ASP A 41 -6.46 -5.64 -1.30
C ASP A 41 -5.25 -4.81 -0.87
N LEU A 42 -5.19 -4.42 0.41
CA LEU A 42 -4.16 -3.53 0.96
C LEU A 42 -3.47 -4.18 2.16
N ASP A 43 -2.16 -4.38 2.05
CA ASP A 43 -1.29 -4.79 3.14
C ASP A 43 -0.48 -3.57 3.64
N VAL A 44 -0.27 -3.47 4.95
CA VAL A 44 0.55 -2.40 5.54
C VAL A 44 1.77 -3.01 6.19
N ARG A 45 2.95 -2.60 5.73
CA ARG A 45 4.24 -3.05 6.25
C ARG A 45 4.95 -1.93 6.97
N ARG A 46 5.38 -2.22 8.19
CA ARG A 46 6.16 -1.28 8.98
C ARG A 46 7.57 -1.15 8.40
N VAL A 47 8.02 0.08 8.25
CA VAL A 47 9.41 0.43 7.94
C VAL A 47 9.95 1.41 8.97
N THR A 48 11.26 1.65 8.97
CA THR A 48 11.83 2.72 9.79
C THR A 48 11.61 4.08 9.10
N SER A 49 11.65 5.19 9.84
CA SER A 49 11.58 6.52 9.22
C SER A 49 12.74 6.80 8.27
N ALA A 50 13.90 6.18 8.48
CA ALA A 50 15.03 6.29 7.55
C ALA A 50 14.75 5.60 6.20
N ASP A 51 13.95 4.53 6.22
CA ASP A 51 13.57 3.78 5.00
C ASP A 51 12.31 4.37 4.34
N ASN A 52 11.59 5.27 5.03
CA ASN A 52 10.40 5.91 4.50
C ASN A 52 10.77 7.08 3.57
N VAL A 53 11.00 6.77 2.29
CA VAL A 53 11.27 7.77 1.24
C VAL A 53 10.18 8.84 1.10
N ALA A 54 8.96 8.58 1.60
CA ALA A 54 7.88 9.55 1.59
C ALA A 54 8.01 10.62 2.69
N ASP A 55 8.81 10.41 3.74
CA ASP A 55 9.00 11.40 4.82
C ASP A 55 9.59 12.70 4.25
N ALA A 56 10.66 12.60 3.45
CA ALA A 56 11.26 13.76 2.81
C ALA A 56 10.27 14.51 1.89
N ALA A 57 9.51 13.75 1.07
CA ALA A 57 8.50 14.31 0.19
C ALA A 57 7.36 15.00 0.97
N SER A 58 6.92 14.42 2.09
CA SER A 58 5.86 14.98 2.94
C SER A 58 6.26 16.31 3.60
N ARG A 59 7.56 16.56 3.78
CA ARG A 59 8.13 17.80 4.30
C ARG A 59 8.34 18.88 3.24
N GLY A 60 7.83 18.66 2.02
CA GLY A 60 7.94 19.61 0.91
C GLY A 60 9.26 19.52 0.14
N ALA A 61 10.04 18.45 0.31
CA ALA A 61 11.16 18.19 -0.60
C ALA A 61 10.61 17.78 -1.97
N ASN A 62 11.14 18.39 -3.03
CA ASN A 62 10.67 18.17 -4.40
C ASN A 62 10.84 16.68 -4.79
N PRO A 63 9.79 15.96 -5.22
CA PRO A 63 9.82 14.51 -5.46
C PRO A 63 10.71 14.05 -6.63
N GLU A 64 11.42 14.96 -7.31
CA GLU A 64 12.35 14.61 -8.38
C GLU A 64 13.57 13.78 -7.90
N MET A 65 13.82 13.69 -6.58
CA MET A 65 14.85 12.79 -6.02
C MET A 65 14.42 11.32 -5.85
N GLY A 66 13.16 10.97 -6.14
CA GLY A 66 12.61 9.65 -5.82
C GLY A 66 11.98 8.87 -6.97
N ARG A 67 12.10 9.32 -8.23
CA ARG A 67 11.63 8.55 -9.39
C ARG A 67 12.55 7.35 -9.66
N GLN A 68 12.56 6.36 -8.76
CA GLN A 68 12.94 5.01 -9.14
C GLN A 68 11.84 4.50 -10.08
N GLY A 69 12.19 4.39 -11.36
CA GLY A 69 11.27 3.99 -12.41
C GLY A 69 10.64 2.64 -12.07
N PHE A 70 9.31 2.58 -12.13
CA PHE A 70 8.60 1.31 -12.18
C PHE A 70 9.02 0.61 -13.48
N SER A 71 9.78 -0.47 -13.38
CA SER A 71 9.92 -1.39 -14.51
C SER A 71 8.74 -2.34 -14.47
N PHE A 72 7.90 -2.30 -15.51
CA PHE A 72 6.93 -3.35 -15.75
C PHE A 72 7.72 -4.62 -16.07
N ILE A 73 7.80 -5.55 -15.11
CA ILE A 73 8.29 -6.89 -15.41
C ILE A 73 7.16 -7.59 -16.14
N ALA A 74 7.30 -7.76 -17.45
CA ALA A 74 6.43 -8.65 -18.21
C ALA A 74 6.67 -10.08 -17.69
N LEU A 75 5.72 -10.61 -16.94
CA LEU A 75 5.70 -12.02 -16.59
C LEU A 75 5.26 -12.79 -17.84
N PRO A 76 6.06 -13.75 -18.35
CA PRO A 76 5.59 -14.62 -19.41
C PRO A 76 4.35 -15.39 -18.92
N PRO A 77 3.38 -15.65 -19.80
CA PRO A 77 2.23 -16.48 -19.43
C PRO A 77 2.72 -17.84 -18.91
N PRO A 78 2.05 -18.43 -17.90
CA PRO A 78 2.42 -19.75 -17.39
C PRO A 78 2.47 -20.77 -18.54
N PRO A 79 3.42 -21.73 -18.54
CA PRO A 79 3.67 -22.66 -19.66
C PRO A 79 2.52 -23.63 -20.01
N HIS A 80 1.34 -23.45 -19.41
CA HIS A 80 0.15 -24.27 -19.62
C HIS A 80 -1.13 -23.42 -19.73
N LEU A 81 -1.02 -22.10 -19.92
CA LEU A 81 -2.20 -21.23 -20.03
C LEU A 81 -3.10 -21.66 -21.20
N ASP A 82 -2.50 -22.11 -22.30
CA ASP A 82 -3.22 -22.63 -23.48
C ASP A 82 -4.08 -23.86 -23.15
N SER A 83 -3.68 -24.65 -22.14
CA SER A 83 -4.43 -25.82 -21.66
C SER A 83 -5.76 -25.45 -20.99
N TYR A 84 -5.89 -24.20 -20.52
CA TYR A 84 -7.07 -23.69 -19.81
C TYR A 84 -7.93 -22.74 -20.65
N LEU A 85 -7.44 -22.30 -21.82
CA LEU A 85 -8.14 -21.40 -22.74
C LEU A 85 -8.86 -22.14 -23.89
N VAL A 86 -8.99 -23.46 -23.79
CA VAL A 86 -9.74 -24.24 -24.79
C VAL A 86 -11.23 -23.90 -24.68
N ALA A 87 -11.74 -23.27 -25.75
CA ALA A 87 -13.14 -22.93 -25.99
C ALA A 87 -14.03 -24.17 -26.23
#